data_AF-A0A1Y5RMB8-F1
#
_entry.id   AF-A0A1Y5RMB8-F1
#
_cell.length_a   1.000
_cell.length_b   1.000
_cell.length_c   1.000
_cell.angle_alpha   90.00
_cell.angle_beta   90.00
_cell.angle_gamma   90.00
#
_symmetry.space_group_name_H-M   'P 1'
#
loop_
_entity.id
_entity.type
_entity.pdbx_description
1 polymer ?
#
loop_
_entity_poly.entity_id
_entity_poly.type
_entity_poly.pdbx_seq_one_letter_code
_entity_poly.pdbx_strand_id
1 'polypeptide(L)'
;MKQALILYSVILGLALMGMLAIGTTHMVLIGYGAISVMALLISGTFLWLWQVRATPLALGMSFSWAGLGLTLGWWWGMQIRQSPTWGLEAAVLFLFLSLLMSGAVLHFAVIQGSFGYHGLSFLVPVLGALGVSLGVLLLM
;
A
#
# COMPACT_ATOMS: atom_id res chain seq x y z
N MET A 1 -22.00 -6.06 2.80
CA MET A 1 -21.37 -7.14 2.00
C MET A 1 -21.75 -7.07 0.51
N LYS A 2 -23.04 -7.17 0.12
CA LYS A 2 -23.46 -7.11 -1.30
C LYS A 2 -22.99 -5.83 -2.04
N GLN A 3 -23.06 -4.67 -1.38
CA GLN A 3 -22.60 -3.39 -1.95
C GLN A 3 -21.12 -3.39 -2.32
N ALA A 4 -20.26 -4.02 -1.51
CA ALA A 4 -18.83 -4.13 -1.81
C ALA A 4 -18.57 -5.00 -3.05
N LEU A 5 -19.32 -6.10 -3.19
CA LEU A 5 -19.26 -6.95 -4.40
C LEU A 5 -19.75 -6.21 -5.64
N ILE A 6 -20.83 -5.43 -5.53
CA ILE A 6 -21.35 -4.60 -6.62
C ILE A 6 -20.31 -3.57 -7.03
N LEU A 7 -19.74 -2.83 -6.07
CA LEU A 7 -18.71 -1.82 -6.33
C LEU A 7 -17.49 -2.44 -7.02
N TYR A 8 -16.99 -3.57 -6.49
CA TYR A 8 -15.87 -4.30 -7.10
C TYR A 8 -16.19 -4.72 -8.54
N SER A 9 -17.37 -5.29 -8.77
CA SER A 9 -17.80 -5.74 -10.10
C SER A 9 -17.90 -4.59 -11.09
N VAL A 10 -18.40 -3.43 -10.66
CA VAL A 10 -18.49 -2.22 -11.49
C VAL A 10 -17.09 -1.69 -11.83
N ILE A 11 -16.21 -1.55 -10.85
CA ILE A 11 -14.84 -1.07 -11.09
C ILE A 11 -14.08 -2.03 -12.02
N LEU A 12 -14.20 -3.34 -11.79
CA LEU A 12 -13.61 -4.35 -12.65
C LEU A 12 -14.17 -4.28 -14.07
N GLY A 13 -15.50 -4.19 -14.22
CA GLY A 13 -16.16 -4.06 -15.52
C GLY A 13 -15.67 -2.82 -16.29
N LEU A 14 -15.57 -1.67 -15.62
CA LEU A 14 -15.02 -0.45 -16.21
C LEU A 14 -13.55 -0.64 -16.63
N ALA A 15 -12.74 -1.29 -15.81
CA ALA A 15 -11.35 -1.57 -16.14
C ALA A 15 -11.21 -2.52 -17.35
N LEU A 16 -12.03 -3.58 -17.42
CA LEU A 16 -12.06 -4.50 -18.56
C LEU A 16 -12.50 -3.78 -19.85
N MET A 17 -13.55 -2.97 -19.79
CA MET A 17 -13.98 -2.16 -20.93
C MET A 17 -12.91 -1.15 -21.36
N GLY A 18 -12.23 -0.51 -20.40
CA GLY A 18 -11.10 0.37 -20.68
C GLY A 18 -9.95 -0.35 -21.37
N MET A 19 -9.59 -1.55 -20.90
CA MET A 19 -8.56 -2.37 -21.57
C MET A 19 -8.92 -2.71 -23.02
N LEU A 20 -10.20 -3.00 -23.30
CA LEU A 20 -10.66 -3.25 -24.67
C LEU A 20 -10.67 -1.98 -25.54
N ALA A 21 -10.96 -0.82 -24.96
CA ALA A 21 -11.10 0.44 -25.69
C ALA A 21 -9.76 1.14 -25.97
N ILE A 22 -8.85 1.19 -25.00
CA ILE A 22 -7.58 1.97 -25.07
C ILE A 22 -6.32 1.10 -24.91
N GLY A 23 -6.50 -0.22 -24.75
CA GLY A 23 -5.40 -1.16 -24.58
C GLY A 23 -4.96 -1.34 -23.12
N THR A 24 -4.32 -2.46 -22.85
CA THR A 24 -3.87 -2.87 -21.50
C THR A 24 -2.84 -1.91 -20.92
N THR A 25 -1.85 -1.48 -21.71
CA THR A 25 -0.77 -0.59 -21.25
C THR A 25 -1.31 0.74 -20.72
N HIS A 26 -2.20 1.42 -21.46
CA HIS A 26 -2.79 2.69 -21.04
C HIS A 26 -3.71 2.52 -19.82
N MET A 27 -4.50 1.45 -19.80
CA MET A 27 -5.40 1.20 -18.67
C MET A 27 -4.64 0.91 -17.37
N VAL A 28 -3.52 0.17 -17.43
CA VAL A 28 -2.62 -0.06 -16.29
C VAL A 28 -1.99 1.25 -15.83
N LEU A 29 -1.56 2.11 -16.75
CA LEU A 29 -1.01 3.43 -16.42
C LEU A 29 -2.03 4.29 -15.67
N ILE A 30 -3.27 4.34 -16.14
CA ILE A 30 -4.38 5.04 -15.48
C ILE A 30 -4.64 4.43 -14.09
N GLY A 31 -4.68 3.10 -14.00
CA GLY A 31 -4.90 2.38 -12.74
C GLY A 31 -3.87 2.73 -11.68
N TYR A 32 -2.58 2.71 -12.04
CA TYR A 32 -1.50 3.09 -11.11
C TYR A 32 -1.63 4.53 -10.64
N GLY A 33 -1.85 5.49 -11.55
CA GLY A 33 -2.00 6.89 -11.20
C GLY A 33 -3.22 7.14 -10.30
N ALA A 34 -4.37 6.57 -10.65
CA ALA A 34 -5.60 6.72 -9.88
C ALA A 34 -5.45 6.18 -8.44
N ILE A 35 -4.93 4.95 -8.29
CA ILE A 35 -4.75 4.35 -6.95
C ILE A 35 -3.69 5.12 -6.16
N SER A 36 -2.60 5.55 -6.79
CA SER A 36 -1.58 6.38 -6.14
C SER A 36 -2.18 7.65 -5.53
N VAL A 37 -2.95 8.41 -6.31
CA VAL A 37 -3.54 9.67 -5.85
C VAL A 37 -4.57 9.42 -4.74
N MET A 38 -5.48 8.45 -4.94
CA MET A 38 -6.48 8.10 -3.93
C MET A 38 -5.81 7.65 -2.62
N ALA A 39 -4.75 6.84 -2.68
CA ALA A 39 -4.01 6.39 -1.52
C ALA A 39 -3.39 7.56 -0.74
N LEU A 40 -2.79 8.55 -1.42
CA LEU A 40 -2.23 9.74 -0.77
C LEU A 40 -3.31 10.61 -0.13
N LEU A 41 -4.47 10.77 -0.77
CA LEU A 41 -5.62 11.49 -0.20
C LEU A 41 -6.13 10.79 1.06
N ILE A 42 -6.32 9.47 1.00
CA ILE A 42 -6.73 8.64 2.15
C ILE A 42 -5.71 8.77 3.28
N SER A 43 -4.42 8.71 2.96
CA SER A 43 -3.34 8.90 3.94
C SER A 43 -3.44 10.25 4.65
N GLY A 44 -3.67 11.33 3.89
CA GLY A 44 -3.87 12.67 4.44
C GLY A 44 -5.10 12.76 5.36
N THR A 45 -6.22 12.14 4.98
CA THR A 45 -7.42 12.07 5.82
C THR A 45 -7.14 11.33 7.13
N PHE A 46 -6.46 10.19 7.08
CA PHE A 46 -6.08 9.45 8.29
C PHE A 46 -5.06 10.20 9.14
N LEU A 47 -4.13 10.95 8.53
CA LEU A 47 -3.20 11.78 9.27
C LEU A 47 -3.95 12.87 10.05
N TRP A 48 -4.94 13.50 9.43
CA TRP A 48 -5.83 14.44 10.11
C TRP A 48 -6.62 13.78 11.24
N LEU A 49 -7.17 12.58 11.02
CA LEU A 49 -7.88 11.81 12.07
C LEU A 49 -6.98 11.46 13.26
N TRP A 50 -5.69 11.20 13.01
CA TRP A 50 -4.70 10.98 14.07
C TRP A 50 -4.46 12.27 14.87
N GLN A 51 -4.31 13.42 14.18
CA GLN A 51 -4.13 14.72 14.83
C GLN A 51 -5.30 15.05 15.78
N VAL A 52 -6.53 14.80 15.36
CA VAL A 52 -7.73 15.02 16.20
C VAL A 52 -8.00 13.86 17.17
N ARG A 53 -7.10 12.87 17.24
CA ARG A 53 -7.17 11.70 18.13
C ARG A 53 -8.46 10.88 18.00
N ALA A 54 -9.02 10.79 16.79
CA ALA A 54 -10.29 10.09 16.56
C ALA A 54 -10.17 8.57 16.71
N THR A 55 -9.01 7.98 16.39
CA THR A 55 -8.77 6.54 16.55
C THR A 55 -7.27 6.23 16.64
N PRO A 56 -6.86 5.27 17.49
CA PRO A 56 -5.46 4.86 17.60
C PRO A 56 -4.94 4.17 16.32
N LEU A 57 -5.84 3.66 15.46
CA LEU A 57 -5.47 3.03 14.18
C LEU A 57 -5.10 4.03 13.09
N ALA A 58 -5.41 5.32 13.28
CA ALA A 58 -5.29 6.32 12.22
C ALA A 58 -3.85 6.50 11.74
N LEU A 59 -2.86 6.47 12.64
CA LEU A 59 -1.46 6.64 12.25
C LEU A 59 -0.95 5.47 11.41
N GLY A 60 -1.29 4.23 11.79
CA GLY A 60 -0.96 3.03 11.02
C GLY A 60 -1.58 3.06 9.63
N MET A 61 -2.85 3.48 9.53
CA MET A 61 -3.53 3.66 8.24
C MET A 61 -2.83 4.73 7.40
N SER A 62 -2.55 5.89 7.98
CA SER A 62 -1.90 7.00 7.29
C SER A 62 -0.57 6.57 6.67
N PHE A 63 0.31 5.92 7.43
CA PHE A 63 1.61 5.47 6.94
C PHE A 63 1.48 4.37 5.89
N SER A 64 0.57 3.42 6.07
CA SER A 64 0.35 2.34 5.10
C SER A 64 -0.13 2.90 3.75
N TRP A 65 -1.10 3.81 3.77
CA TRP A 65 -1.62 4.43 2.56
C TRP A 65 -0.62 5.41 1.91
N ALA A 66 0.20 6.12 2.70
CA ALA A 66 1.28 6.94 2.17
C ALA A 66 2.33 6.08 1.47
N GLY A 67 2.81 5.03 2.13
CA GLY A 67 3.81 4.12 1.56
C GLY A 67 3.31 3.43 0.29
N LEU A 68 2.06 2.95 0.29
CA LEU A 68 1.42 2.38 -0.90
C LEU A 68 1.30 3.42 -2.03
N GLY A 69 0.77 4.60 -1.72
CA GLY A 69 0.58 5.68 -2.69
C GLY A 69 1.90 6.13 -3.32
N LEU A 70 2.93 6.37 -2.51
CA LEU A 70 4.26 6.75 -3.00
C LEU A 70 4.94 5.64 -3.79
N THR A 71 4.79 4.38 -3.37
CA THR A 71 5.32 3.22 -4.11
C THR A 71 4.66 3.14 -5.49
N LEU A 72 3.33 3.11 -5.56
CA LEU A 72 2.61 3.06 -6.84
C LEU A 72 2.84 4.30 -7.70
N GLY A 73 2.94 5.48 -7.08
CA GLY A 73 3.26 6.73 -7.75
C GLY A 73 4.67 6.74 -8.34
N TRP A 74 5.63 6.12 -7.66
CA TRP A 74 6.98 5.92 -8.19
C TRP A 74 6.95 5.04 -9.44
N TRP A 75 6.28 3.89 -9.38
CA TRP A 75 6.09 3.00 -10.52
C TRP A 75 5.36 3.69 -11.68
N TRP A 76 4.31 4.45 -11.37
CA TRP A 76 3.58 5.25 -12.35
C TRP A 76 4.51 6.25 -13.05
N GLY A 77 5.31 6.98 -12.29
CA GLY A 77 6.30 7.91 -12.83
C GLY A 77 7.35 7.25 -13.71
N MET A 78 7.85 6.06 -13.33
CA MET A 78 8.79 5.30 -14.16
C MET A 78 8.17 4.84 -15.49
N GLN A 79 6.91 4.40 -15.46
CA GLN A 79 6.18 4.01 -16.68
C GLN A 79 5.99 5.19 -17.64
N ILE A 80 5.70 6.39 -17.13
CA ILE A 80 5.61 7.61 -17.94
C ILE A 80 6.96 7.94 -18.59
N ARG A 81 8.07 7.75 -17.85
CA ARG A 81 9.43 8.03 -18.34
C ARG A 81 10.00 6.95 -19.25
N GLN A 82 9.32 5.81 -19.38
CA GLN A 82 9.81 4.64 -20.13
C GLN A 82 11.23 4.19 -19.71
N SER A 83 11.62 4.44 -18.46
CA SER A 83 12.97 4.15 -17.96
C SER A 83 12.93 3.01 -16.94
N PRO A 84 13.44 1.81 -17.30
CA PRO A 84 13.46 0.66 -16.39
C PRO A 84 14.78 0.54 -15.60
N THR A 85 15.58 1.60 -15.47
CA THR A 85 16.91 1.47 -14.84
C THR A 85 16.84 1.57 -13.32
N TRP A 86 17.24 0.52 -12.61
CA TRP A 86 17.31 0.50 -11.15
C TRP A 86 18.73 0.93 -10.73
N GLY A 87 18.82 2.08 -10.06
CA GLY A 87 20.06 2.66 -9.53
C GLY A 87 19.82 3.33 -8.17
N LEU A 88 20.30 4.56 -7.97
CA LEU A 88 19.97 5.42 -6.80
C LEU A 88 18.45 5.56 -6.57
N GLU A 89 17.66 5.43 -7.63
CA GLU A 89 16.20 5.33 -7.64
C GLU A 89 15.64 4.23 -6.72
N ALA A 90 16.37 3.13 -6.55
CA ALA A 90 16.00 2.07 -5.62
C ALA A 90 16.03 2.55 -4.16
N ALA A 91 16.94 3.46 -3.79
CA ALA A 91 17.01 4.00 -2.44
C ALA A 91 15.75 4.82 -2.08
N VAL A 92 15.19 5.55 -3.05
CA VAL A 92 13.92 6.28 -2.88
C VAL A 92 12.77 5.31 -2.68
N LEU A 93 12.72 4.23 -3.44
CA LEU A 93 11.72 3.18 -3.25
C LEU A 93 11.81 2.55 -1.85
N PHE A 94 13.01 2.32 -1.33
CA PHE A 94 13.19 1.83 0.04
C PHE A 94 12.66 2.79 1.11
N LEU A 95 12.70 4.10 0.89
CA LEU A 95 12.04 5.05 1.80
C LEU A 95 10.53 4.84 1.83
N PHE A 96 9.90 4.66 0.66
CA PHE A 96 8.45 4.45 0.57
C PHE A 96 8.01 3.10 1.15
N LEU A 97 8.79 2.05 0.89
CA LEU A 97 8.58 0.74 1.48
C LEU A 97 8.78 0.76 3.00
N SER A 98 9.76 1.49 3.51
CA SER A 98 9.96 1.64 4.95
C SER A 98 8.75 2.31 5.62
N LEU A 99 8.14 3.31 4.97
CA LEU A 99 6.92 3.95 5.44
C LEU A 99 5.73 2.98 5.44
N LEU A 100 5.56 2.21 4.36
CA LEU A 100 4.53 1.17 4.24
C LEU A 100 4.68 0.10 5.34
N MET A 101 5.90 -0.39 5.53
CA MET A 101 6.22 -1.38 6.56
C MET A 101 5.95 -0.84 7.96
N SER A 102 6.34 0.42 8.24
CA SER A 102 6.06 1.07 9.52
C SER A 102 4.56 1.13 9.79
N GLY A 103 3.74 1.48 8.78
CA GLY A 103 2.29 1.44 8.88
C GLY A 103 1.73 0.05 9.22
N ALA A 104 2.24 -1.00 8.55
CA ALA A 104 1.84 -2.38 8.83
C ALA A 104 2.24 -2.84 10.24
N VAL A 105 3.44 -2.47 10.72
CA VAL A 105 3.90 -2.78 12.08
C VAL A 105 3.01 -2.09 13.13
N LEU A 106 2.67 -0.81 12.92
CA LEU A 106 1.74 -0.09 13.79
C LEU A 106 0.36 -0.75 13.82
N HIS A 107 -0.13 -1.27 12.69
CA HIS A 107 -1.37 -2.04 12.66
C HIS A 107 -1.33 -3.25 13.56
N PHE A 108 -0.29 -4.09 13.47
CA PHE A 108 -0.15 -5.25 14.35
C PHE A 108 -0.04 -4.84 15.82
N ALA A 109 0.66 -3.74 16.12
CA ALA A 109 0.78 -3.20 17.48
C ALA A 109 -0.57 -2.78 18.08
N VAL A 110 -1.51 -2.30 17.28
CA VAL A 110 -2.87 -1.98 17.76
C VAL A 110 -3.76 -3.24 17.80
N ILE A 111 -3.67 -4.11 16.79
CA ILE A 111 -4.46 -5.35 16.70
C ILE A 111 -4.15 -6.29 17.87
N GLN A 112 -2.89 -6.43 18.29
CA GLN A 112 -2.54 -7.29 19.43
C GLN A 112 -3.33 -6.88 20.70
N GLY A 113 -3.55 -5.57 20.89
CA GLY A 113 -4.29 -5.04 22.02
C GLY A 113 -5.77 -5.42 21.97
N SER A 114 -6.35 -5.52 20.78
CA SER A 114 -7.73 -6.02 20.60
C SER A 114 -7.90 -7.49 20.98
N PHE A 115 -6.82 -8.28 20.94
CA PHE A 115 -6.80 -9.68 21.39
C PHE A 115 -6.40 -9.84 22.87
N GLY A 116 -6.12 -8.74 23.58
CA GLY A 116 -5.67 -8.78 24.97
C GLY A 116 -4.19 -9.15 25.15
N TYR A 117 -3.41 -9.20 24.06
CA TYR A 117 -1.96 -9.40 24.14
C TYR A 117 -1.23 -8.08 24.45
N HIS A 118 -0.06 -8.19 25.07
CA HIS A 118 0.74 -7.05 25.53
C HIS A 118 2.22 -7.19 25.13
N GLY A 119 2.95 -6.07 25.20
CA GLY A 119 4.38 -6.03 24.92
C GLY A 119 4.69 -6.15 23.42
N LEU A 120 5.66 -7.00 23.07
CA LEU A 120 6.21 -7.13 21.72
C LEU A 120 5.60 -8.28 20.90
N SER A 121 4.46 -8.83 21.32
CA SER A 121 3.83 -9.98 20.64
C SER A 121 3.44 -9.68 19.18
N PHE A 122 3.15 -8.41 18.86
CA PHE A 122 2.92 -7.94 17.50
C PHE A 122 4.11 -8.16 16.53
N LEU A 123 5.32 -8.39 17.05
CA LEU A 123 6.49 -8.67 16.21
C LEU A 123 6.45 -10.09 15.63
N VAL A 124 5.69 -11.03 16.20
CA VAL A 124 5.61 -12.41 15.69
C VAL A 124 5.21 -12.44 14.19
N PRO A 125 4.10 -11.83 13.76
CA PRO A 125 3.77 -11.80 12.33
C PRO A 125 4.78 -11.02 11.48
N VAL A 126 5.43 -9.99 12.04
CA VAL A 126 6.45 -9.18 11.35
C VAL A 126 7.70 -10.01 11.07
N LEU A 127 8.25 -10.66 12.09
CA LEU A 127 9.41 -11.54 11.99
C LEU A 127 9.09 -12.77 11.14
N GLY A 128 7.87 -13.31 11.24
CA GLY A 128 7.39 -14.38 10.36
C GLY A 128 7.42 -13.98 8.90
N ALA A 129 6.89 -12.81 8.55
CA ALA A 129 6.91 -12.30 7.17
C ALA A 129 8.35 -12.06 6.66
N LEU A 130 9.23 -11.49 7.49
CA LEU A 130 10.64 -11.30 7.16
C LEU A 130 11.36 -12.64 6.97
N GLY A 131 11.10 -13.62 7.84
CA GLY A 131 11.68 -14.97 7.75
C GLY A 131 11.23 -15.70 6.49
N VAL A 132 9.96 -15.60 6.11
CA VAL A 132 9.46 -16.15 4.84
C VAL A 132 10.14 -15.47 3.65
N SER A 133 10.21 -14.13 3.65
CA SER A 133 10.86 -13.37 2.57
C SER A 133 12.34 -13.73 2.42
N LEU A 134 13.06 -13.85 3.54
CA LEU A 134 14.45 -14.31 3.57
C LEU A 134 14.59 -15.76 3.09
N GLY A 135 13.66 -16.63 3.48
CA GLY A 135 13.61 -18.01 3.01
C GLY A 135 13.47 -18.11 1.50
N VAL A 136 12.63 -17.28 0.87
CA VAL A 136 12.52 -17.21 -0.60
C VAL A 136 13.88 -16.82 -1.20
N LEU A 137 14.54 -15.79 -0.68
CA LEU A 137 15.85 -15.37 -1.18
C LEU A 137 16.91 -16.48 -1.11
N LEU A 138 16.91 -17.28 -0.04
CA LEU A 138 17.87 -18.37 0.14
C LEU A 138 17.59 -19.60 -0.75
N LEU A 139 16.39 -19.70 -1.31
CA LEU A 139 15.97 -20.80 -2.19
C LEU A 139 16.11 -20.46 -3.69
N MET A 140 16.33 -19.19 -4.04
CA MET A 140 16.56 -18.73 -5.41
C MET A 140 18.04 -18.80 -5.77
#